data_AF-A0AAW9KIQ1-F1
#
_entry.id   AF-A0AAW9KIQ1-F1
#
_cell.length_a   1.000
_cell.length_b   1.000
_cell.length_c   1.000
_cell.angle_alpha   90.00
_cell.angle_beta   90.00
_cell.angle_gamma   90.00
#
_symmetry.space_group_name_H-M   'P 1'
#
loop_
_entity.id
_entity.type
_entity.pdbx_description
1 polymer ?
#
loop_
_entity_poly.entity_id
_entity_poly.type
_entity_poly.pdbx_seq_one_letter_code
_entity_poly.pdbx_strand_id
1 'polypeptide(L)' 'MQKIERIMAIILALKKNKKMIAKELADTFEVDIRTIYRDIQALSEMNIPIISYTGSEGGY' A
#
# COMPACT_ATOMS: atom_id res chain seq x y z
N MET A 1 -8.76 -2.42 11.89
CA MET A 1 -7.28 -2.49 11.98
C MET A 1 -6.70 -1.12 12.33
N GLN A 2 -5.75 -1.03 13.25
CA GLN A 2 -5.11 0.26 13.57
C GLN A 2 -4.18 0.71 12.42
N LYS A 3 -3.95 2.02 12.29
CA LYS A 3 -3.14 2.60 11.20
C LYS A 3 -1.72 2.04 11.16
N ILE A 4 -1.03 1.98 12.30
CA ILE A 4 0.37 1.52 12.39
C ILE A 4 0.48 0.05 11.97
N GLU A 5 -0.42 -0.79 12.46
CA GLU A 5 -0.48 -2.21 12.10
C GLU A 5 -0.65 -2.38 10.58
N ARG A 6 -1.54 -1.58 9.96
CA ARG A 6 -1.80 -1.66 8.53
C ARG A 6 -0.61 -1.21 7.70
N ILE A 7 0.04 -0.11 8.10
CA ILE A 7 1.25 0.39 7.44
C ILE A 7 2.35 -0.69 7.46
N MET A 8 2.59 -1.32 8.61
CA MET A 8 3.55 -2.43 8.72
C MET A 8 3.15 -3.62 7.84
N ALA A 9 1.87 -3.97 7.81
CA ALA A 9 1.37 -5.06 6.98
C ALA A 9 1.51 -4.77 5.47
N ILE A 10 1.28 -3.53 5.03
CA ILE A 10 1.50 -3.09 3.64
C ILE A 10 2.97 -3.26 3.25
N ILE A 11 3.91 -2.81 4.09
CA ILE A 11 5.36 -2.98 3.82
C ILE A 11 5.70 -4.46 3.63
N LEU A 12 5.21 -5.33 4.52
CA LEU A 12 5.46 -6.77 4.46
C LEU A 12 4.83 -7.40 3.21
N ALA A 13 3.62 -6.97 2.85
CA ALA A 13 2.93 -7.44 1.65
C ALA A 13 3.69 -7.07 0.37
N LEU A 14 4.15 -5.81 0.26
CA LEU A 14 4.95 -5.34 -0.88
C LEU A 14 6.36 -5.92 -0.92
N LYS A 15 6.92 -6.32 0.23
CA LYS A 15 8.20 -7.06 0.27
C LYS A 15 8.04 -8.50 -0.22
N LYS A 16 6.90 -9.13 0.08
CA LYS A 16 6.61 -10.52 -0.29
C LYS A 16 6.15 -10.65 -1.75
N ASN A 17 5.31 -9.72 -2.20
CA ASN A 17 4.71 -9.71 -3.53
C ASN A 17 5.44 -8.70 -4.41
N LYS A 18 5.78 -9.07 -5.65
CA LYS A 18 6.55 -8.17 -6.54
C LYS A 18 5.80 -6.90 -6.95
N LYS A 19 4.47 -6.93 -6.96
CA LYS A 19 3.58 -5.82 -7.33
C LYS A 19 2.18 -6.10 -6.79
N MET A 20 1.51 -5.10 -6.22
CA MET A 20 0.08 -5.16 -5.88
C MET A 20 -0.64 -3.88 -6.27
N ILE A 21 -1.84 -3.98 -6.84
CA ILE A 21 -2.65 -2.79 -7.12
C ILE A 21 -3.31 -2.28 -5.84
N ALA A 22 -3.63 -0.97 -5.79
CA ALA A 22 -4.28 -0.34 -4.64
C ALA A 22 -5.58 -1.05 -4.22
N LYS A 23 -6.32 -1.59 -5.20
CA LYS A 23 -7.56 -2.35 -4.96
C LYS A 23 -7.31 -3.68 -4.27
N GLU A 24 -6.27 -4.41 -4.65
CA GLU A 24 -5.92 -5.68 -3.98
C GLU A 24 -5.52 -5.44 -2.53
N LEU A 25 -4.73 -4.38 -2.26
CA LEU A 25 -4.39 -4.00 -0.89
C LEU A 25 -5.64 -3.59 -0.10
N ALA A 26 -6.55 -2.84 -0.71
CA ALA A 26 -7.80 -2.41 -0.10
C ALA A 26 -8.67 -3.62 0.29
N ASP A 27 -8.85 -4.56 -0.63
CA ASP A 27 -9.61 -5.80 -0.42
C ASP A 27 -8.92 -6.69 0.63
N THR A 28 -7.58 -6.81 0.60
CA THR A 28 -6.79 -7.64 1.54
C THR A 28 -6.87 -7.13 2.98
N PHE A 29 -6.87 -5.81 3.16
CA PHE A 29 -6.90 -5.19 4.49
C PHE A 29 -8.30 -4.73 4.91
N GLU A 30 -9.33 -5.03 4.10
CA GLU A 30 -10.72 -4.66 4.32
C GLU A 30 -10.90 -3.16 4.58
N VAL A 31 -10.26 -2.32 3.76
CA VAL A 31 -10.33 -0.86 3.84
C VAL A 31 -10.69 -0.25 2.49
N ASP A 32 -11.16 0.99 2.48
CA ASP A 32 -11.34 1.72 1.23
C ASP A 32 -10.00 2.02 0.54
N ILE A 33 -10.02 2.07 -0.79
CA ILE A 33 -8.85 2.38 -1.62
C ILE A 33 -8.20 3.72 -1.22
N ARG A 34 -8.98 4.73 -0.80
CA ARG A 34 -8.43 6.01 -0.31
C ARG A 34 -7.59 5.87 0.94
N THR A 35 -7.87 4.86 1.77
CA THR A 35 -7.05 4.56 2.96
C THR A 35 -5.69 4.04 2.54
N ILE A 36 -5.62 3.14 1.55
CA ILE A 36 -4.35 2.69 0.99
C ILE A 36 -3.55 3.86 0.43
N TYR A 37 -4.16 4.75 -0.36
CA TYR A 37 -3.46 5.94 -0.87
C TYR A 37 -2.86 6.80 0.25
N ARG A 38 -3.62 7.05 1.33
CA ARG A 38 -3.12 7.80 2.49
C ARG A 38 -2.01 7.07 3.24
N ASP A 39 -2.07 5.75 3.34
CA ASP A 39 -1.02 4.96 3.99
C ASP A 39 0.27 4.95 3.16
N ILE A 40 0.17 4.83 1.83
CA ILE A 40 1.31 4.96 0.92
C ILE A 40 1.91 6.38 1.00
N GLN A 41 1.08 7.41 1.06
CA GLN A 41 1.56 8.78 1.27
C GLN A 41 2.30 8.91 2.61
N ALA A 42 1.75 8.37 3.70
CA ALA A 42 2.40 8.40 5.00
C ALA A 42 3.76 7.66 4.98
N LEU A 43 3.86 6.54 4.26
CA LEU A 43 5.11 5.83 4.05
C LEU A 43 6.14 6.69 3.30
N SER A 44 5.72 7.41 2.26
CA SER A 44 6.57 8.35 1.54
C SER A 44 7.05 9.50 2.44
N GLU A 45 6.18 10.05 3.29
CA GLU A 45 6.52 11.11 4.25
C GLU A 45 7.51 10.61 5.32
N MET A 46 7.51 9.31 5.62
CA MET A 46 8.47 8.64 6.51
C MET A 46 9.79 8.28 5.81
N ASN A 47 10.02 8.73 4.56
CA ASN A 47 11.18 8.37 3.73
C ASN A 47 11.34 6.86 3.49
N ILE A 48 10.23 6.12 3.49
CA ILE A 48 10.24 4.70 3.11
C ILE A 48 10.14 4.62 1.58
N PRO A 49 11.13 4.03 0.89
CA PRO A 49 11.14 3.98 -0.57
C PRO A 49 10.08 2.99 -1.05
N ILE A 50 8.99 3.52 -1.63
CA ILE A 50 7.95 2.73 -2.30
C ILE A 50 7.93 3.13 -3.76
N ILE A 51 8.05 2.15 -4.65
CA ILE A 51 7.95 2.36 -6.09
C ILE A 51 6.46 2.33 -6.44
N SER A 52 6.00 3.30 -7.22
CA SER A 52 4.65 3.27 -7.76
C SER A 52 4.69 3.18 -9.28
N TYR A 53 3.87 2.30 -9.83
CA TYR A 53 3.70 2.10 -11.26
C TYR A 53 2.35 2.69 -11.67
N THR A 54 2.34 3.54 -12.69
CA THR A 54 1.12 4.16 -13.22
C THR A 54 0.55 3.35 -14.39
N GLY A 55 -0.77 3.47 -14.61
CA GLY A 55 -1.49 2.78 -15.69
C GLY A 55 -2.48 1.74 -15.21
N SER A 56 -3.19 1.10 -16.15
CA SER A 56 -4.23 0.08 -15.89
C SER A 56 -3.69 -1.15 -15.14
N GLU A 57 -2.41 -1.47 -15.37
CA GLU A 57 -1.62 -2.50 -14.71
C GLU A 57 -0.66 -1.89 -13.67
N GLY A 58 -1.02 -0.74 -13.09
CA GLY A 58 -0.20 -0.03 -12.12
C GLY A 58 -0.04 -0.80 -10.79
N GLY A 59 0.40 -0.11 -9.75
CA GLY A 59 0.51 -0.69 -8.41
C GLY A 59 1.70 -0.18 -7.62
N TYR A 60 1.96 -0.85 -6.51
CA TYR A 60 3.08 -0.61 -5.60
C TYR A 60 3.97 -1.84 -5.49
#